data_AF-A0A956YEM2-F1
#
_entry.id   AF-A0A956YEM2-F1
#
_cell.length_a   1.000
_cell.length_b   1.000
_cell.length_c   1.000
_cell.angle_alpha   90.00
_cell.angle_beta   90.00
_cell.angle_gamma   90.00
#
_symmetry.space_group_name_H-M   'P 1'
#
loop_
_entity.id
_entity.type
_entity.pdbx_description
1 polymer ?
#
loop_
_entity_poly.entity_id
_entity_poly.type
_entity_poly.pdbx_seq_one_letter_code
_entity_poly.pdbx_strand_id
1 'polypeptide(L)'
;MMFQIRGDGAWINGVPGTQALSTHAGALFVLGLAACLALTLRTRDPAYAMLPMIVLIMLLPSALSIAFPNENPSNTRASGALPVALLISALPLGLFIDWAIHSQMKRIGLVLSAVVTVLVVSGSYFETHDVYFGQMPQSYEISTFNYSEVGQIMYGLALSGDVPYSNMFMIASPHWWDHRAVGLEAGIEGIWPNGVYDYDGNDDLTRSIDYLPYFIRDGLIRGNQFVFDPNSNIEVFYNVSDEVTATQLREWFPQGHATFYDSPHERRKFYRFTIPALGLEAVNEFLADKVPEIN
;
A
#
# COMPACT_ATOMS: atom_id res chain seq x y z
N MET A 1 23.41 5.43 -4.53
CA MET A 1 22.72 4.13 -4.67
C MET A 1 21.47 4.14 -3.78
N MET A 2 20.70 3.06 -3.71
CA MET A 2 19.49 3.04 -2.87
C MET A 2 19.78 3.01 -1.36
N PHE A 3 20.99 2.58 -0.98
CA PHE A 3 21.36 2.36 0.42
C PHE A 3 21.74 3.62 1.20
N GLN A 4 22.09 4.73 0.54
CA GLN A 4 22.71 5.91 1.17
C GLN A 4 22.28 7.27 0.56
N ILE A 5 21.63 7.28 -0.61
CA ILE A 5 21.19 8.54 -1.27
C ILE A 5 19.68 8.64 -1.22
N ARG A 6 18.98 7.68 -1.86
CA ARG A 6 17.52 7.68 -1.97
C ARG A 6 17.03 6.27 -2.25
N GLY A 7 16.17 5.74 -1.37
CA GLY A 7 15.59 4.40 -1.52
C GLY A 7 14.29 4.40 -2.32
N ASP A 8 13.49 3.37 -2.08
CA ASP A 8 12.22 3.10 -2.78
C ASP A 8 11.22 4.26 -2.62
N GLY A 9 10.55 4.62 -3.70
CA GLY A 9 9.49 5.63 -3.71
C GLY A 9 8.11 5.09 -3.33
N ALA A 10 7.93 3.76 -3.32
CA ALA A 10 6.67 3.13 -3.01
C ALA A 10 6.37 3.20 -1.50
N TRP A 11 5.34 3.97 -1.14
CA TRP A 11 4.88 4.17 0.24
C TRP A 11 4.50 2.89 0.97
N ILE A 12 4.12 1.84 0.23
CA ILE A 12 3.70 0.56 0.81
C ILE A 12 4.88 -0.24 1.37
N ASN A 13 6.09 -0.01 0.85
CA ASN A 13 7.30 -0.76 1.22
C ASN A 13 8.18 -0.04 2.25
N GLY A 14 7.80 1.18 2.64
CA GLY A 14 8.61 2.04 3.50
C GLY A 14 8.25 3.51 3.33
N VAL A 15 8.92 4.37 4.10
CA VAL A 15 8.78 5.82 3.95
C VAL A 15 9.41 6.24 2.61
N PRO A 16 8.66 6.85 1.68
CA PRO A 16 9.14 7.14 0.33
C PRO A 16 10.46 7.91 0.30
N GLY A 17 11.42 7.39 -0.47
CA GLY A 17 12.72 8.02 -0.70
C GLY A 17 13.72 7.88 0.45
N THR A 18 13.32 7.31 1.59
CA THR A 18 14.27 7.03 2.69
C THR A 18 15.33 6.03 2.25
N GLN A 19 16.56 6.24 2.72
CA GLN A 19 17.68 5.36 2.44
C GLN A 19 17.48 3.97 3.07
N ALA A 20 17.88 2.92 2.35
CA ALA A 20 17.68 1.54 2.82
C ALA A 20 18.63 1.14 3.97
N LEU A 21 19.73 1.86 4.17
CA LEU A 21 20.57 1.76 5.37
C LEU A 21 20.49 3.08 6.15
N SER A 22 20.67 3.00 7.47
CA SER A 22 20.89 4.20 8.29
C SER A 22 22.15 4.94 7.81
N THR A 23 22.27 6.22 8.13
CA THR A 23 23.45 7.04 7.80
C THR A 23 24.75 6.38 8.29
N HIS A 24 24.72 5.80 9.49
CA HIS A 24 25.86 5.12 10.09
C HIS A 24 26.21 3.80 9.38
N ALA A 25 25.20 2.97 9.10
CA ALA A 25 25.40 1.73 8.36
C ALA A 25 25.81 2.00 6.91
N GLY A 26 25.26 3.02 6.27
CA GLY A 26 25.62 3.47 4.93
C GLY A 26 27.07 3.98 4.84
N ALA A 27 27.55 4.72 5.85
CA ALA A 27 28.95 5.13 5.92
C ALA A 27 29.89 3.90 6.06
N LEU A 28 29.54 2.97 6.94
CA LEU A 28 30.29 1.72 7.09
C LEU A 28 30.20 0.83 5.84
N PHE A 29 29.10 0.83 5.10
CA PHE A 29 28.97 0.11 3.84
C PHE A 29 30.02 0.58 2.83
N VAL A 30 30.22 1.88 2.68
CA VAL A 30 31.24 2.45 1.79
C VAL A 30 32.65 2.05 2.23
N LEU A 31 32.94 2.13 3.54
CA LEU A 31 34.21 1.65 4.10
C LEU A 31 34.39 0.14 3.90
N GLY A 32 33.31 -0.63 4.02
CA GLY A 32 33.26 -2.07 3.80
C GLY A 32 33.56 -2.46 2.37
N LEU A 33 33.05 -1.72 1.39
CA LEU A 33 33.40 -1.90 -0.03
C LEU A 33 34.89 -1.67 -0.27
N ALA A 34 35.46 -0.61 0.32
CA ALA A 34 36.90 -0.36 0.25
C ALA A 34 37.72 -1.47 0.94
N ALA A 35 37.26 -1.97 2.09
CA ALA A 35 37.86 -3.10 2.79
C ALA A 35 37.80 -4.39 1.95
N CYS A 36 36.65 -4.70 1.32
CA CYS A 36 36.52 -5.84 0.41
C CYS A 36 37.55 -5.77 -0.71
N LEU A 37 37.66 -4.61 -1.39
CA LEU A 37 38.65 -4.41 -2.44
C LEU A 37 40.09 -4.59 -1.94
N ALA A 38 40.44 -3.95 -0.82
CA ALA A 38 41.78 -4.06 -0.23
C ALA A 38 42.12 -5.50 0.16
N LEU A 39 41.17 -6.22 0.77
CA LEU A 39 41.34 -7.63 1.16
C LEU A 39 41.48 -8.52 -0.06
N THR A 40 40.62 -8.38 -1.08
CA THR A 40 40.76 -9.12 -2.35
C THR A 40 42.15 -8.94 -2.95
N LEU A 41 42.66 -7.71 -3.02
CA LEU A 41 43.98 -7.45 -3.61
C LEU A 41 45.12 -8.01 -2.76
N ARG A 42 45.00 -7.98 -1.43
CA ARG A 42 46.03 -8.43 -0.49
C ARG A 42 46.08 -9.94 -0.33
N THR A 43 44.93 -10.59 -0.13
CA THR A 43 44.84 -12.03 0.16
C THR A 43 44.67 -12.87 -1.11
N ARG A 44 44.21 -12.25 -2.22
CA ARG A 44 43.76 -12.92 -3.44
C ARG A 44 42.63 -13.93 -3.23
N ASP A 45 41.90 -13.79 -2.13
CA ASP A 45 40.72 -14.60 -1.86
C ASP A 45 39.51 -14.03 -2.62
N PRO A 46 38.90 -14.79 -3.55
CA PRO A 46 37.75 -14.33 -4.32
C PRO A 46 36.51 -14.07 -3.47
N ALA A 47 36.41 -14.64 -2.26
CA ALA A 47 35.23 -14.47 -1.39
C ALA A 47 34.95 -12.99 -1.10
N TYR A 48 35.98 -12.17 -0.86
CA TYR A 48 35.83 -10.74 -0.62
C TYR A 48 35.33 -9.97 -1.86
N ALA A 49 35.68 -10.42 -3.07
CA ALA A 49 35.21 -9.82 -4.32
C ALA A 49 33.77 -10.24 -4.64
N MET A 50 33.36 -11.44 -4.18
CA MET A 50 32.00 -11.94 -4.38
C MET A 50 30.97 -11.12 -3.59
N LEU A 51 31.30 -10.59 -2.41
CA LEU A 51 30.36 -9.80 -1.60
C LEU A 51 29.75 -8.61 -2.38
N PRO A 52 30.53 -7.64 -2.92
CA PRO A 52 29.96 -6.56 -3.71
C PRO A 52 29.30 -7.06 -5.01
N MET A 53 29.80 -8.16 -5.59
CA MET A 53 29.19 -8.75 -6.78
C MET A 53 27.78 -9.30 -6.48
N ILE A 54 27.57 -9.96 -5.34
CA ILE A 54 26.25 -10.43 -4.91
C ILE A 54 25.31 -9.24 -4.74
N VAL A 55 25.75 -8.14 -4.11
CA VAL A 55 24.93 -6.92 -4.01
C VAL A 55 24.53 -6.43 -5.39
N LEU A 56 25.46 -6.32 -6.34
CA LEU A 56 25.17 -5.89 -7.71
C LEU A 56 24.18 -6.82 -8.43
N ILE A 57 24.38 -8.14 -8.32
CA ILE A 57 23.50 -9.14 -8.93
C ILE A 57 22.10 -9.07 -8.33
N MET A 58 22.00 -8.94 -7.01
CA MET A 58 20.71 -8.85 -6.30
C MET A 58 19.99 -7.51 -6.53
N LEU A 59 20.68 -6.50 -7.06
CA LEU A 59 20.06 -5.25 -7.51
C LEU A 59 19.52 -5.33 -8.94
N LEU A 60 19.92 -6.33 -9.74
CA LEU A 60 19.49 -6.47 -11.14
C LEU A 60 17.97 -6.57 -11.32
N PRO A 61 17.19 -7.30 -10.49
CA PRO A 61 15.74 -7.34 -10.64
C PRO A 61 15.07 -5.96 -10.58
N SER A 62 15.59 -5.05 -9.74
CA SER A 62 15.12 -3.65 -9.74
C SER A 62 15.70 -2.88 -10.93
N ALA A 63 17.02 -2.94 -11.17
CA ALA A 63 17.67 -2.16 -12.22
C ALA A 63 17.17 -2.48 -13.64
N LEU A 64 16.79 -3.73 -13.90
CA LEU A 64 16.29 -4.19 -15.21
C LEU A 64 14.79 -3.93 -15.41
N SER A 65 14.07 -3.40 -14.41
CA SER A 65 12.67 -2.96 -14.56
C SER A 65 12.58 -1.60 -15.26
N ILE A 66 13.17 -1.49 -16.45
CA ILE A 66 13.32 -0.23 -17.20
C ILE A 66 11.97 0.31 -17.68
N ALA A 67 10.98 -0.55 -17.88
CA ALA A 67 9.63 -0.17 -18.25
C ALA A 67 8.86 0.59 -17.16
N PHE A 68 9.31 0.48 -15.90
CA PHE A 68 8.68 1.13 -14.74
C PHE A 68 9.70 1.95 -13.95
N PRO A 69 10.26 3.03 -14.53
CA PRO A 69 11.33 3.80 -13.90
C PRO A 69 10.90 4.45 -12.58
N ASN A 70 9.61 4.79 -12.45
CA ASN A 70 9.05 5.37 -11.23
C ASN A 70 8.96 4.37 -10.06
N GLU A 71 9.12 3.07 -10.33
CA GLU A 71 9.17 2.02 -9.30
C GLU A 71 10.62 1.61 -8.95
N ASN A 72 11.63 2.32 -9.47
CA ASN A 72 13.03 2.02 -9.18
C ASN A 72 13.71 3.17 -8.40
N PRO A 73 14.54 2.85 -7.39
CA PRO A 73 14.81 1.50 -6.86
C PRO A 73 13.59 0.91 -6.13
N SER A 74 13.49 -0.42 -6.06
CA SER A 74 12.41 -1.12 -5.35
C SER A 74 12.96 -1.93 -4.18
N ASN A 75 12.43 -1.68 -2.98
CA ASN A 75 12.83 -2.39 -1.76
C ASN A 75 12.44 -3.88 -1.83
N THR A 76 11.29 -4.20 -2.44
CA THR A 76 10.83 -5.59 -2.59
C THR A 76 11.69 -6.36 -3.58
N ARG A 77 11.97 -5.79 -4.77
CA ARG A 77 12.80 -6.43 -5.80
C ARG A 77 14.26 -6.53 -5.41
N ALA A 78 14.77 -5.58 -4.63
CA ALA A 78 16.17 -5.55 -4.18
C ALA A 78 16.39 -6.08 -2.76
N SER A 79 15.35 -6.63 -2.11
CA SER A 79 15.40 -7.15 -0.74
C SER A 79 16.51 -8.19 -0.53
N GLY A 80 16.79 -9.01 -1.54
CA GLY A 80 17.87 -10.00 -1.51
C GLY A 80 19.27 -9.41 -1.36
N ALA A 81 19.47 -8.12 -1.66
CA ALA A 81 20.75 -7.44 -1.49
C ALA A 81 21.02 -7.02 -0.03
N LEU A 82 19.98 -6.89 0.80
CA LEU A 82 20.08 -6.34 2.17
C LEU A 82 21.02 -7.13 3.09
N PRO A 83 20.94 -8.48 3.19
CA PRO A 83 21.81 -9.23 4.11
C PRO A 83 23.30 -9.05 3.79
N VAL A 84 23.66 -9.03 2.51
CA VAL A 84 25.06 -8.85 2.08
C VAL A 84 25.50 -7.40 2.25
N ALA A 85 24.61 -6.43 2.01
CA ALA A 85 24.89 -5.03 2.30
C ALA A 85 25.17 -4.78 3.79
N LEU A 86 24.40 -5.40 4.69
CA LEU A 86 24.65 -5.36 6.13
C LEU A 86 25.95 -6.06 6.52
N LEU A 87 26.28 -7.21 5.90
CA LEU A 87 27.56 -7.89 6.12
C LEU A 87 28.76 -7.01 5.72
N ILE A 88 28.68 -6.37 4.54
CA ILE A 88 29.70 -5.42 4.08
C ILE A 88 29.80 -4.24 5.05
N SER A 89 28.67 -3.73 5.56
CA SER A 89 28.64 -2.66 6.57
C SER A 89 29.27 -3.09 7.89
N ALA A 90 29.13 -4.35 8.30
CA ALA A 90 29.73 -4.86 9.53
C ALA A 90 31.25 -5.09 9.40
N LEU A 91 31.76 -5.32 8.19
CA LEU A 91 33.15 -5.72 7.94
C LEU A 91 34.20 -4.75 8.54
N PRO A 92 34.11 -3.41 8.37
CA PRO A 92 35.10 -2.49 8.96
C PRO A 92 35.13 -2.54 10.49
N LEU A 93 33.97 -2.71 11.14
CA LEU A 93 33.90 -2.87 12.59
C LEU A 93 34.56 -4.19 13.02
N GLY A 94 34.31 -5.28 12.30
CA GLY A 94 34.96 -6.57 12.54
C GLY A 94 36.48 -6.49 12.42
N LEU A 95 36.98 -5.85 11.36
CA LEU A 95 38.42 -5.63 11.17
C LEU A 95 39.03 -4.75 12.27
N PHE A 96 38.30 -3.74 12.73
CA PHE A 96 38.76 -2.87 13.82
C PHE A 96 38.86 -3.62 15.15
N ILE A 97 37.88 -4.47 15.45
CA ILE A 97 37.88 -5.34 16.63
C ILE A 97 39.03 -6.35 16.56
N ASP A 98 39.23 -7.00 15.41
CA ASP A 98 40.31 -7.96 15.22
C ASP A 98 41.69 -7.33 15.41
N TRP A 99 41.89 -6.14 14.83
CA TRP A 99 43.11 -5.35 15.05
C TRP A 99 43.32 -5.00 16.53
N ALA A 100 42.27 -4.61 17.24
CA ALA A 100 42.33 -4.27 18.66
C ALA A 100 42.73 -5.46 19.54
N ILE A 101 42.27 -6.68 19.21
CA ILE A 101 42.58 -7.91 19.95
C ILE A 101 44.06 -8.28 19.83
N HIS A 102 44.67 -8.04 18.66
CA HIS A 102 46.07 -8.36 18.36
C HIS A 102 47.05 -7.22 18.66
N SER A 103 46.56 -6.06 19.13
CA SER A 103 47.39 -4.90 19.46
C SER A 103 48.15 -5.08 20.78
N GLN A 104 49.35 -4.49 20.84
CA GLN A 104 50.16 -4.39 22.08
C GLN A 104 49.40 -3.65 23.20
N MET A 105 48.45 -2.79 22.84
CA MET A 105 47.59 -2.02 23.76
C MET A 105 46.19 -2.66 23.89
N LYS A 106 46.11 -3.98 23.95
CA LYS A 106 44.87 -4.78 23.90
C LYS A 106 43.73 -4.24 24.76
N ARG A 107 43.98 -3.87 26.02
CA ARG A 107 42.92 -3.35 26.92
C ARG A 107 42.29 -2.06 26.40
N ILE A 108 43.13 -1.11 25.98
CA ILE A 108 42.68 0.18 25.45
C ILE A 108 42.02 0.00 24.08
N GLY A 109 42.61 -0.84 23.23
CA GLY A 109 42.05 -1.18 21.92
C GLY A 109 40.66 -1.80 22.03
N LEU A 110 40.47 -2.76 22.94
CA LEU A 110 39.17 -3.41 23.17
C LEU A 110 38.11 -2.45 23.70
N VAL A 111 38.47 -1.56 24.64
CA VAL A 111 37.54 -0.54 25.14
C VAL A 111 37.16 0.41 24.01
N LEU A 112 38.12 0.87 23.22
CA LEU A 112 37.86 1.77 22.10
C LEU A 112 36.98 1.12 21.03
N SER A 113 37.27 -0.13 20.65
CA SER A 113 36.46 -0.86 19.66
C SER A 113 35.05 -1.16 20.16
N ALA A 114 34.90 -1.49 21.44
CA ALA A 114 33.59 -1.66 22.06
C ALA A 114 32.80 -0.34 22.07
N VAL A 115 33.42 0.78 22.47
CA VAL A 115 32.78 2.11 22.48
C VAL A 115 32.36 2.51 21.08
N VAL A 116 33.24 2.40 20.08
CA VAL A 116 32.90 2.73 18.68
C VAL A 116 31.76 1.85 18.17
N THR A 117 31.80 0.55 18.44
CA THR A 117 30.74 -0.39 18.03
C THR A 117 29.41 -0.01 18.66
N VAL A 118 29.38 0.25 19.98
CA VAL A 118 28.17 0.66 20.69
C VAL A 118 27.61 1.96 20.14
N LEU A 119 28.46 2.97 19.90
CA LEU A 119 28.04 4.25 19.35
C LEU A 119 27.43 4.10 17.95
N VAL A 120 28.07 3.35 17.07
CA VAL A 120 27.58 3.15 15.69
C VAL A 120 26.29 2.35 15.66
N VAL A 121 26.21 1.25 16.43
CA VAL A 121 25.00 0.42 16.51
C VAL A 121 23.85 1.21 17.11
N SER A 122 24.10 1.97 18.19
CA SER A 122 23.06 2.80 18.83
C SER A 122 22.60 3.91 17.90
N GLY A 123 23.52 4.61 17.22
CA GLY A 123 23.18 5.64 16.23
C GLY A 123 22.33 5.08 15.09
N SER A 124 22.71 3.92 14.55
CA SER A 124 21.91 3.22 13.54
C SER A 124 20.54 2.81 14.07
N TYR A 125 20.47 2.31 15.31
CA TYR A 125 19.21 1.89 15.93
C TYR A 125 18.25 3.06 16.07
N PHE A 126 18.67 4.21 16.61
CA PHE A 126 17.80 5.36 16.80
C PHE A 126 17.25 5.90 15.47
N GLU A 127 18.08 5.96 14.43
CA GLU A 127 17.65 6.42 13.10
C GLU A 127 16.63 5.44 12.48
N THR A 128 16.92 4.14 12.49
CA THR A 128 15.99 3.14 11.94
C THR A 128 14.70 3.04 12.77
N HIS A 129 14.80 3.21 14.10
CA HIS A 129 13.65 3.22 14.99
C HIS A 129 12.73 4.41 14.69
N ASP A 130 13.28 5.61 14.49
CA ASP A 130 12.49 6.79 14.14
C ASP A 130 11.79 6.62 12.77
N VAL A 131 12.50 6.08 11.78
CA VAL A 131 11.90 5.80 10.46
C VAL A 131 10.76 4.79 10.59
N TYR A 132 10.96 3.67 11.30
CA TYR A 132 9.98 2.59 11.37
C TYR A 132 8.81 2.89 12.30
N PHE A 133 9.04 3.43 13.49
CA PHE A 133 7.99 3.66 14.49
C PHE A 133 7.46 5.09 14.51
N GLY A 134 8.21 6.06 13.99
CA GLY A 134 7.79 7.47 13.94
C GLY A 134 7.23 7.84 12.57
N GLN A 135 8.05 7.74 11.53
CA GLN A 135 7.73 8.26 10.20
C GLN A 135 6.84 7.32 9.39
N MET A 136 7.04 6.00 9.48
CA MET A 136 6.27 5.03 8.69
C MET A 136 4.76 5.08 8.99
N PRO A 137 4.28 5.14 10.25
CA PRO A 137 2.86 5.26 10.53
C PRO A 137 2.25 6.53 9.90
N GLN A 138 2.93 7.67 10.05
CA GLN A 138 2.46 8.94 9.48
C GLN A 138 2.42 8.89 7.95
N SER A 139 3.49 8.37 7.32
CA SER A 139 3.58 8.19 5.87
C SER A 139 2.51 7.23 5.36
N TYR A 140 2.23 6.17 6.11
CA TYR A 140 1.20 5.19 5.77
C TYR A 140 -0.19 5.81 5.86
N GLU A 141 -0.47 6.56 6.93
CA GLU A 141 -1.77 7.19 7.18
C GLU A 141 -2.19 8.17 6.07
N ILE A 142 -1.26 9.00 5.59
CA ILE A 142 -1.51 9.96 4.50
C ILE A 142 -1.57 9.30 3.13
N SER A 143 -0.96 8.11 2.97
CA SER A 143 -0.84 7.44 1.67
C SER A 143 -1.96 6.44 1.41
N THR A 144 -2.44 5.78 2.45
CA THR A 144 -3.47 4.73 2.36
C THR A 144 -4.89 5.31 2.29
N PHE A 145 -5.80 4.54 1.71
CA PHE A 145 -7.23 4.84 1.71
C PHE A 145 -7.94 4.16 2.89
N ASN A 146 -9.16 4.61 3.17
CA ASN A 146 -9.92 4.19 4.34
C ASN A 146 -10.71 2.88 4.15
N TYR A 147 -10.04 1.81 3.75
CA TYR A 147 -10.67 0.52 3.48
C TYR A 147 -11.32 -0.10 4.73
N SER A 148 -10.67 0.02 5.88
CA SER A 148 -11.14 -0.60 7.12
C SER A 148 -12.40 0.06 7.69
N GLU A 149 -12.51 1.40 7.63
CA GLU A 149 -13.70 2.09 8.13
C GLU A 149 -14.94 1.76 7.29
N VAL A 150 -14.84 1.84 5.96
CA VAL A 150 -15.96 1.45 5.08
C VAL A 150 -16.28 -0.04 5.23
N GLY A 151 -15.26 -0.90 5.34
CA GLY A 151 -15.45 -2.33 5.59
C GLY A 151 -16.20 -2.60 6.89
N GLN A 152 -15.85 -1.91 7.99
CA GLN A 152 -16.54 -2.02 9.27
C GLN A 152 -17.97 -1.49 9.22
N ILE A 153 -18.23 -0.41 8.47
CA ILE A 153 -19.60 0.10 8.24
C ILE A 153 -20.43 -0.96 7.50
N MET A 154 -19.90 -1.51 6.40
CA MET A 154 -20.56 -2.57 5.64
C MET A 154 -20.82 -3.79 6.51
N TYR A 155 -19.83 -4.23 7.28
CA TYR A 155 -19.95 -5.35 8.21
C TYR A 155 -21.03 -5.10 9.26
N GLY A 156 -21.08 -3.91 9.87
CA GLY A 156 -22.09 -3.55 10.87
C GLY A 156 -23.51 -3.52 10.31
N LEU A 157 -23.69 -3.01 9.10
CA LEU A 157 -24.99 -3.00 8.40
C LEU A 157 -25.47 -4.41 8.04
N ALA A 158 -24.56 -5.27 7.57
CA ALA A 158 -24.89 -6.65 7.26
C ALA A 158 -25.18 -7.48 8.53
N LEU A 159 -24.40 -7.27 9.59
CA LEU A 159 -24.56 -8.00 10.86
C LEU A 159 -25.83 -7.63 11.62
N SER A 160 -26.24 -6.35 11.55
CA SER A 160 -27.51 -5.88 12.15
C SER A 160 -28.74 -6.36 11.38
N GLY A 161 -28.57 -6.77 10.12
CA GLY A 161 -29.67 -7.09 9.22
C GLY A 161 -30.35 -5.87 8.60
N ASP A 162 -29.77 -4.67 8.76
CA ASP A 162 -30.31 -3.42 8.20
C ASP A 162 -30.18 -3.39 6.67
N VAL A 163 -29.01 -3.78 6.16
CA VAL A 163 -28.70 -3.81 4.71
C VAL A 163 -27.80 -5.01 4.41
N PRO A 164 -28.17 -5.91 3.47
CA PRO A 164 -27.29 -7.00 3.05
C PRO A 164 -26.18 -6.48 2.11
N TYR A 165 -25.06 -7.20 2.03
CA TYR A 165 -23.95 -6.84 1.13
C TYR A 165 -24.35 -6.73 -0.35
N SER A 166 -25.42 -7.40 -0.75
CA SER A 166 -25.98 -7.33 -2.10
C SER A 166 -26.58 -5.97 -2.45
N ASN A 167 -26.98 -5.19 -1.46
CA ASN A 167 -27.59 -3.86 -1.58
C ASN A 167 -26.62 -2.72 -1.30
N MET A 168 -25.35 -3.03 -1.04
CA MET A 168 -24.29 -2.04 -0.90
C MET A 168 -23.54 -1.93 -2.21
N PHE A 169 -23.19 -0.71 -2.63
CA PHE A 169 -22.46 -0.44 -3.87
C PHE A 169 -21.36 0.59 -3.63
N MET A 170 -20.26 0.47 -4.35
CA MET A 170 -19.16 1.44 -4.37
C MET A 170 -19.01 1.98 -5.79
N ILE A 171 -19.18 3.28 -5.99
CA ILE A 171 -18.95 3.90 -7.30
C ILE A 171 -17.46 4.12 -7.50
N ALA A 172 -16.88 3.52 -8.53
CA ALA A 172 -15.46 3.63 -8.82
C ALA A 172 -15.09 5.07 -9.21
N SER A 173 -13.91 5.51 -8.76
CA SER A 173 -13.39 6.84 -9.02
C SER A 173 -11.87 6.75 -9.27
N PRO A 174 -11.28 7.61 -10.12
CA PRO A 174 -9.85 7.57 -10.42
C PRO A 174 -8.97 7.63 -9.17
N HIS A 175 -7.99 6.74 -9.10
CA HIS A 175 -7.03 6.65 -7.98
C HIS A 175 -7.70 6.59 -6.61
N TRP A 176 -8.78 5.82 -6.49
CA TRP A 176 -9.54 5.66 -5.25
C TRP A 176 -9.57 4.20 -4.80
N TRP A 177 -10.65 3.80 -4.12
CA TRP A 177 -10.79 2.49 -3.51
C TRP A 177 -10.84 1.34 -4.52
N ASP A 178 -10.18 0.24 -4.15
CA ASP A 178 -10.42 -1.09 -4.71
C ASP A 178 -11.58 -1.78 -3.97
N HIS A 179 -12.64 -2.18 -4.69
CA HIS A 179 -13.80 -2.84 -4.10
C HIS A 179 -13.47 -4.18 -3.45
N ARG A 180 -12.40 -4.86 -3.89
CA ARG A 180 -11.95 -6.14 -3.32
C ARG A 180 -11.32 -5.92 -1.95
N ALA A 181 -10.55 -4.84 -1.80
CA ALA A 181 -9.99 -4.45 -0.51
C ALA A 181 -11.11 -4.05 0.47
N VAL A 182 -12.09 -3.28 0.01
CA VAL A 182 -13.29 -2.95 0.81
C VAL A 182 -14.04 -4.21 1.24
N GLY A 183 -14.30 -5.14 0.31
CA GLY A 183 -14.99 -6.40 0.62
C GLY A 183 -14.23 -7.27 1.62
N LEU A 184 -12.89 -7.33 1.50
CA LEU A 184 -12.04 -8.06 2.44
C LEU A 184 -12.13 -7.48 3.86
N GLU A 185 -12.06 -6.16 4.00
CA GLU A 185 -12.21 -5.47 5.29
C GLU A 185 -13.62 -5.62 5.88
N ALA A 186 -14.64 -5.78 5.02
CA ALA A 186 -16.00 -6.13 5.43
C ALA A 186 -16.15 -7.61 5.84
N GLY A 187 -15.09 -8.43 5.79
CA GLY A 187 -15.16 -9.84 6.14
C GLY A 187 -15.89 -10.71 5.11
N ILE A 188 -16.01 -10.25 3.86
CA ILE A 188 -16.62 -11.01 2.77
C ILE A 188 -15.61 -12.06 2.27
N GLU A 189 -16.01 -13.33 2.31
CA GLU A 189 -15.24 -14.40 1.67
C GLU A 189 -15.41 -14.34 0.15
N GLY A 190 -14.35 -13.98 -0.57
CA GLY A 190 -14.32 -13.89 -2.03
C GLY A 190 -14.35 -12.47 -2.57
N ILE A 191 -14.84 -12.29 -3.80
CA ILE A 191 -14.91 -10.98 -4.47
C ILE A 191 -16.29 -10.38 -4.24
N TRP A 192 -16.34 -9.22 -3.59
CA TRP A 192 -17.57 -8.43 -3.49
C TRP A 192 -17.90 -7.80 -4.85
N PRO A 193 -19.04 -8.14 -5.48
CA PRO A 193 -19.28 -7.83 -6.89
C PRO A 193 -19.90 -6.45 -7.13
N ASN A 194 -20.00 -5.59 -6.12
CA ASN A 194 -20.74 -4.33 -6.19
C ASN A 194 -19.82 -3.09 -6.23
N GLY A 195 -18.57 -3.25 -6.69
CA GLY A 195 -17.79 -2.13 -7.22
C GLY A 195 -18.34 -1.77 -8.60
N VAL A 196 -19.04 -0.64 -8.70
CA VAL A 196 -19.63 -0.14 -9.94
C VAL A 196 -18.56 0.62 -10.71
N TYR A 197 -18.18 0.14 -11.89
CA TYR A 197 -17.19 0.77 -12.77
C TYR A 197 -17.66 0.71 -14.22
N ASP A 198 -17.06 1.55 -15.06
CA ASP A 198 -17.36 1.61 -16.49
C ASP A 198 -16.90 0.33 -17.23
N TYR A 199 -17.81 -0.26 -18.01
CA TYR A 199 -17.57 -1.44 -18.83
C TYR A 199 -17.20 -1.13 -20.29
N ASP A 200 -17.19 0.14 -20.71
CA ASP A 200 -16.99 0.56 -22.10
C ASP A 200 -15.54 0.42 -22.59
N GLY A 201 -14.60 0.14 -21.68
CA GLY A 201 -13.18 -0.10 -21.98
C GLY A 201 -12.36 1.18 -22.22
N ASN A 202 -12.94 2.36 -22.04
CA ASN A 202 -12.24 3.65 -22.15
C ASN A 202 -11.56 4.07 -20.83
N ASP A 203 -11.69 3.26 -19.77
CA ASP A 203 -11.18 3.53 -18.41
C ASP A 203 -11.66 4.88 -17.84
N ASP A 204 -12.79 5.42 -18.32
CA ASP A 204 -13.37 6.68 -17.84
C ASP A 204 -14.21 6.45 -16.58
N LEU A 205 -13.54 6.43 -15.43
CA LEU A 205 -14.21 6.27 -14.14
C LEU A 205 -15.03 7.50 -13.70
N THR A 206 -15.09 8.59 -14.49
CA THR A 206 -15.89 9.79 -14.14
C THR A 206 -17.39 9.59 -14.33
N ARG A 207 -17.79 8.52 -15.03
CA ARG A 207 -19.19 8.18 -15.33
C ARG A 207 -19.61 6.81 -14.78
N SER A 208 -18.85 6.25 -13.84
CA SER A 208 -19.14 4.93 -13.24
C SER A 208 -20.58 4.82 -12.69
N ILE A 209 -21.17 5.92 -12.19
CA ILE A 209 -22.55 5.96 -11.69
C ILE A 209 -23.60 5.58 -12.76
N ASP A 210 -23.33 5.82 -14.04
CA ASP A 210 -24.24 5.44 -15.14
C ASP A 210 -24.46 3.92 -15.21
N TYR A 211 -23.54 3.14 -14.63
CA TYR A 211 -23.60 1.68 -14.61
C TYR A 211 -24.33 1.11 -13.39
N LEU A 212 -24.65 1.92 -12.36
CA LEU A 212 -25.36 1.44 -11.17
C LEU A 212 -26.68 0.70 -11.50
N PRO A 213 -27.54 1.15 -12.44
CA PRO A 213 -28.74 0.42 -12.83
C PRO A 213 -28.44 -0.98 -13.37
N TYR A 214 -27.36 -1.16 -14.14
CA TYR A 214 -26.96 -2.46 -14.66
C TYR A 214 -26.53 -3.41 -13.53
N PHE A 215 -25.79 -2.91 -12.53
CA PHE A 215 -25.41 -3.70 -11.36
C PHE A 215 -26.62 -4.12 -10.51
N ILE A 216 -27.62 -3.25 -10.37
CA ILE A 216 -28.89 -3.58 -9.69
C ILE A 216 -29.64 -4.66 -10.47
N ARG A 217 -29.79 -4.50 -11.79
CA ARG A 217 -30.43 -5.50 -12.67
C ARG A 217 -29.75 -6.85 -12.55
N ASP A 218 -28.44 -6.89 -12.67
CA ASP A 218 -27.67 -8.13 -12.61
C ASP A 218 -27.74 -8.73 -11.20
N GLY A 219 -27.79 -7.89 -10.17
CA GLY A 219 -28.02 -8.28 -8.78
C GLY A 219 -29.32 -9.05 -8.55
N LEU A 220 -30.40 -8.70 -9.25
CA LEU A 220 -31.71 -9.38 -9.14
C LEU A 220 -31.67 -10.84 -9.62
N ILE A 221 -30.78 -11.17 -10.55
CA ILE A 221 -30.70 -12.50 -11.18
C ILE A 221 -29.55 -13.36 -10.65
N ARG A 222 -28.75 -12.85 -9.69
CA ARG A 222 -27.65 -13.63 -9.10
C ARG A 222 -28.19 -14.86 -8.36
N GLY A 223 -27.44 -15.96 -8.45
CA GLY A 223 -27.73 -17.22 -7.74
C GLY A 223 -26.84 -17.47 -6.52
N ASN A 224 -26.23 -16.42 -5.96
CA ASN A 224 -25.28 -16.51 -4.85
C ASN A 224 -25.68 -15.57 -3.69
N GLN A 225 -24.85 -15.45 -2.66
CA GLN A 225 -25.12 -14.59 -1.50
C GLN A 225 -25.29 -13.09 -1.80
N PHE A 226 -25.06 -12.65 -3.04
CA PHE A 226 -25.17 -11.25 -3.45
C PHE A 226 -26.44 -10.96 -4.29
N VAL A 227 -27.53 -11.70 -4.08
CA VAL A 227 -28.84 -11.40 -4.68
C VAL A 227 -29.38 -10.09 -4.11
N PHE A 228 -29.66 -9.14 -4.99
CA PHE A 228 -30.22 -7.84 -4.61
C PHE A 228 -31.64 -8.00 -4.05
N ASP A 229 -31.92 -7.37 -2.91
CA ASP A 229 -33.24 -7.36 -2.27
C ASP A 229 -33.94 -5.99 -2.48
N PRO A 230 -34.99 -5.90 -3.30
CA PRO A 230 -35.72 -4.66 -3.53
C PRO A 230 -36.37 -4.05 -2.27
N ASN A 231 -36.56 -4.85 -1.22
CA ASN A 231 -37.24 -4.43 0.02
C ASN A 231 -36.27 -4.02 1.12
N SER A 232 -34.96 -4.09 0.86
CA SER A 232 -33.93 -3.55 1.74
C SER A 232 -33.52 -2.15 1.28
N ASN A 233 -33.03 -1.33 2.21
CA ASN A 233 -32.35 -0.08 1.85
C ASN A 233 -31.13 -0.39 0.95
N ILE A 234 -30.71 0.61 0.18
CA ILE A 234 -29.55 0.56 -0.72
C ILE A 234 -28.53 1.56 -0.22
N GLU A 235 -27.27 1.15 -0.12
CA GLU A 235 -26.17 2.00 0.31
C GLU A 235 -25.19 2.20 -0.83
N VAL A 236 -24.89 3.45 -1.16
CA VAL A 236 -23.94 3.79 -2.23
C VAL A 236 -22.79 4.60 -1.66
N PHE A 237 -21.58 4.06 -1.71
CA PHE A 237 -20.35 4.72 -1.31
C PHE A 237 -19.68 5.38 -2.51
N TYR A 238 -19.30 6.66 -2.39
CA TYR A 238 -18.66 7.40 -3.49
C TYR A 238 -17.66 8.45 -2.99
N ASN A 239 -16.75 8.85 -3.89
CA ASN A 239 -15.66 9.77 -3.59
C ASN A 239 -16.18 11.19 -3.34
N VAL A 240 -15.53 11.94 -2.44
CA VAL A 240 -15.92 13.33 -2.13
C VAL A 240 -15.84 14.30 -3.30
N SER A 241 -14.95 14.02 -4.25
CA SER A 241 -14.72 14.83 -5.45
C SER A 241 -15.64 14.44 -6.61
N ASP A 242 -16.48 13.41 -6.43
CA ASP A 242 -17.38 12.92 -7.48
C ASP A 242 -18.75 13.63 -7.41
N GLU A 243 -18.76 14.86 -7.95
CA GLU A 243 -19.97 15.68 -8.02
C GLU A 243 -21.02 15.12 -8.98
N VAL A 244 -20.60 14.34 -9.99
CA VAL A 244 -21.50 13.71 -10.96
C VAL A 244 -22.36 12.68 -10.24
N THR A 245 -21.73 11.75 -9.51
CA THR A 245 -22.42 10.76 -8.68
C THR A 245 -23.34 11.43 -7.65
N ALA A 246 -22.85 12.48 -6.96
CA ALA A 246 -23.64 13.18 -5.96
C ALA A 246 -24.91 13.84 -6.54
N THR A 247 -24.82 14.38 -7.75
CA THR A 247 -25.95 15.03 -8.44
C THR A 247 -26.95 13.98 -8.93
N GLN A 248 -26.44 12.94 -9.58
CA GLN A 248 -27.25 11.89 -10.20
C GLN A 248 -28.00 11.04 -9.18
N LEU A 249 -27.38 10.69 -8.05
CA LEU A 249 -28.06 9.98 -6.97
C LEU A 249 -29.22 10.81 -6.38
N ARG A 250 -29.06 12.13 -6.26
CA ARG A 250 -30.13 13.03 -5.79
C ARG A 250 -31.26 13.19 -6.80
N GLU A 251 -30.95 13.17 -8.10
CA GLU A 251 -31.95 13.21 -9.16
C GLU A 251 -32.74 11.90 -9.27
N TRP A 252 -32.05 10.76 -9.18
CA TRP A 252 -32.67 9.43 -9.29
C TRP A 252 -33.44 9.04 -8.03
N PHE A 253 -32.92 9.40 -6.86
CA PHE A 253 -33.47 9.00 -5.57
C PHE A 253 -33.62 10.23 -4.65
N PRO A 254 -34.59 11.12 -4.92
CA PRO A 254 -34.79 12.35 -4.15
C PRO A 254 -35.12 12.12 -2.66
N GLN A 255 -35.61 10.94 -2.31
CA GLN A 255 -35.87 10.48 -0.95
C GLN A 255 -34.62 9.98 -0.21
N GLY A 256 -33.50 9.80 -0.93
CA GLY A 256 -32.24 9.34 -0.36
C GLY A 256 -31.50 10.43 0.41
N HIS A 257 -30.58 10.02 1.27
CA HIS A 257 -29.82 10.92 2.13
C HIS A 257 -28.31 10.66 2.06
N ALA A 258 -27.53 11.72 1.83
CA ALA A 258 -26.07 11.66 1.83
C ALA A 258 -25.52 11.93 3.24
N THR A 259 -24.73 11.00 3.76
CA THR A 259 -23.92 11.16 4.98
C THR A 259 -22.46 11.37 4.59
N PHE A 260 -21.85 12.45 5.08
CA PHE A 260 -20.43 12.73 4.88
C PHE A 260 -19.61 12.09 6.00
N TYR A 261 -18.59 11.32 5.62
CA TYR A 261 -17.61 10.75 6.52
C TYR A 261 -16.32 11.56 6.44
N ASP A 262 -16.07 12.35 7.49
CA ASP A 262 -14.91 13.23 7.56
C ASP A 262 -13.67 12.49 8.09
N SER A 263 -12.49 12.97 7.70
CA SER A 263 -11.22 12.46 8.17
C SER A 263 -10.17 13.57 8.08
N PRO A 264 -9.20 13.63 9.00
CA PRO A 264 -8.05 14.55 8.88
C PRO A 264 -7.25 14.38 7.58
N HIS A 265 -7.38 13.22 6.92
CA HIS A 265 -6.71 12.92 5.66
C HIS A 265 -7.70 12.92 4.49
N GLU A 266 -7.44 13.73 3.47
CA GLU A 266 -8.31 13.86 2.28
C GLU A 266 -8.65 12.52 1.62
N ARG A 267 -7.68 11.60 1.52
CA ARG A 267 -7.85 10.27 0.92
C ARG A 267 -8.77 9.33 1.70
N ARG A 268 -9.16 9.72 2.92
CA ARG A 268 -9.99 8.90 3.81
C ARG A 268 -11.42 9.38 3.92
N LYS A 269 -11.74 10.52 3.32
CA LYS A 269 -13.09 11.09 3.28
C LYS A 269 -13.91 10.42 2.18
N PHE A 270 -15.20 10.26 2.42
CA PHE A 270 -16.14 9.70 1.44
C PHE A 270 -17.58 10.08 1.79
N TYR A 271 -18.50 9.84 0.87
CA TYR A 271 -19.92 9.91 1.12
C TYR A 271 -20.55 8.52 1.11
N ARG A 272 -21.57 8.35 1.96
CA ARG A 272 -22.52 7.24 1.89
C ARG A 272 -23.90 7.81 1.56
N PHE A 273 -24.49 7.38 0.48
CA PHE A 273 -25.85 7.73 0.09
C PHE A 273 -26.79 6.57 0.42
N THR A 274 -27.71 6.79 1.36
CA THR A 274 -28.69 5.80 1.78
C THR A 274 -29.99 6.03 1.02
N ILE A 275 -30.46 5.02 0.31
CA ILE A 275 -31.74 5.01 -0.40
C ILE A 275 -32.69 4.08 0.37
N PRO A 276 -33.84 4.57 0.86
CA PRO A 276 -34.87 3.72 1.44
C PRO A 276 -35.29 2.60 0.49
N ALA A 277 -35.71 1.46 1.04
CA ALA A 277 -36.27 0.35 0.28
C ALA A 277 -37.30 0.84 -0.75
N LEU A 278 -37.06 0.53 -2.02
CA LEU A 278 -37.87 1.00 -3.14
C LEU A 278 -39.07 0.08 -3.40
N GLY A 279 -38.91 -1.22 -3.12
CA GLY A 279 -39.83 -2.26 -3.54
C GLY A 279 -39.58 -2.68 -4.99
N LEU A 280 -40.02 -3.89 -5.33
CA LEU A 280 -39.76 -4.51 -6.64
C LEU A 280 -40.34 -3.71 -7.82
N GLU A 281 -41.53 -3.13 -7.66
CA GLU A 281 -42.19 -2.35 -8.71
C GLU A 281 -41.38 -1.11 -9.07
N ALA A 282 -41.02 -0.28 -8.09
CA ALA A 282 -40.22 0.92 -8.31
C ALA A 282 -38.81 0.61 -8.83
N VAL A 283 -38.20 -0.50 -8.40
CA VAL A 283 -36.93 -0.97 -8.98
C VAL A 283 -37.11 -1.31 -10.46
N ASN A 284 -38.15 -2.04 -10.84
CA ASN A 284 -38.39 -2.39 -12.24
C ASN A 284 -38.68 -1.16 -13.10
N GLU A 285 -39.44 -0.19 -12.61
CA GLU A 285 -39.67 1.09 -13.30
C GLU A 285 -38.35 1.86 -13.49
N PHE A 286 -37.52 1.94 -12.45
CA PHE A 286 -36.21 2.56 -12.52
C PHE A 286 -35.31 1.87 -13.57
N LEU A 287 -35.29 0.54 -13.58
CA LEU A 287 -34.50 -0.23 -14.54
C LEU A 287 -35.03 -0.06 -15.97
N ALA A 288 -36.34 -0.01 -16.18
CA ALA A 288 -36.94 0.19 -17.51
C ALA A 288 -36.60 1.57 -18.10
N ASP A 289 -36.48 2.60 -17.25
CA ASP A 289 -36.07 3.95 -17.67
C ASP A 289 -34.57 4.06 -17.91
N LYS A 290 -33.74 3.42 -17.08
CA LYS A 290 -32.28 3.62 -17.07
C LYS A 290 -31.47 2.57 -17.82
N VAL A 291 -32.03 1.39 -18.07
CA VAL A 291 -31.36 0.31 -18.79
C VAL A 291 -32.09 0.07 -20.11
N PRO A 292 -31.65 0.67 -21.22
CA PRO A 292 -32.25 0.40 -22.52
C PRO A 292 -32.12 -1.09 -22.87
N GLU A 293 -33.19 -1.69 -23.39
CA GLU A 293 -33.13 -3.05 -23.93
C GLU A 293 -32.09 -3.08 -25.06
N ILE A 294 -31.06 -3.91 -24.88
CA ILE A 294 -30.14 -4.24 -25.97
C ILE A 294 -30.93 -5.13 -26.92
N ASN A 295 -31.49 -4.52 -27.98
CA ASN A 295 -32.09 -5.24 -29.10
C ASN A 295 -31.06 -6.12 -29.82
#